data_AF-Q9P9P3-F1
#
_entry.id   AF-Q9P9P3-F1
#
_cell.length_a   1.000
_cell.length_b   1.000
_cell.length_c   1.000
_cell.angle_alpha   90.00
_cell.angle_beta   90.00
_cell.angle_gamma   90.00
#
_symmetry.space_group_name_H-M   'P 1'
#
loop_
_entity.id
_entity.type
_entity.pdbx_description
1 polymer ?
#
loop_
_entity_poly.entity_id
_entity_poly.type
_entity_poly.pdbx_seq_one_letter_code
_entity_poly.pdbx_strand_id
1 'polypeptide(L)' 'MSTPGYAEVANALTALSKEIGEKYAYDVLESFGVKVLSKIPEELFPKVLEYINGFYIAHERGLPLDAVPSDGEP' A
#
# COMPACT_ATOMS: atom_id res chain seq x y z
N MET A 1 13.23 -13.60 -10.45
CA MET A 1 12.12 -13.05 -9.64
C MET A 1 11.24 -12.29 -10.60
N SER A 2 9.99 -12.69 -10.78
CA SER A 2 9.05 -11.94 -11.62
C SER A 2 8.78 -10.61 -10.94
N THR A 3 8.96 -9.52 -11.66
CA THR A 3 8.50 -8.19 -11.22
C THR A 3 6.98 -8.28 -11.03
N PRO A 4 6.45 -7.92 -9.86
CA PRO A 4 5.01 -7.96 -9.63
C PRO A 4 4.32 -7.08 -10.66
N GLY A 5 3.30 -7.63 -11.31
CA GLY A 5 2.58 -6.92 -12.36
C GLY A 5 1.45 -6.04 -11.79
N TYR A 6 0.90 -5.18 -12.65
CA TYR A 6 -0.25 -4.32 -12.31
C TYR A 6 -1.40 -5.09 -11.64
N ALA A 7 -1.71 -6.29 -12.13
CA ALA A 7 -2.80 -7.10 -11.61
C ALA A 7 -2.55 -7.57 -10.16
N GLU A 8 -1.30 -7.90 -9.80
CA GLU A 8 -0.94 -8.26 -8.42
C GLU A 8 -1.14 -7.07 -7.49
N VAL A 9 -0.63 -5.89 -7.87
CA VAL A 9 -0.77 -4.68 -7.05
C VAL A 9 -2.23 -4.26 -6.92
N ALA A 10 -3.00 -4.33 -8.02
CA ALA A 10 -4.44 -4.03 -8.00
C ALA A 10 -5.20 -4.96 -7.05
N ASN A 11 -4.87 -6.25 -7.08
CA ASN A 11 -5.51 -7.23 -6.21
C ASN A 11 -5.15 -6.98 -4.74
N ALA A 12 -3.88 -6.71 -4.44
CA ALA A 12 -3.42 -6.39 -3.09
C ALA A 12 -4.05 -5.11 -2.54
N LEU A 13 -4.13 -4.03 -3.32
CA LEU A 13 -4.82 -2.80 -2.92
C LEU A 13 -6.32 -3.05 -2.69
N THR A 14 -6.95 -3.85 -3.55
CA THR A 14 -8.37 -4.20 -3.38
C THR A 14 -8.61 -5.01 -2.12
N ALA A 15 -7.69 -5.94 -1.81
CA ALA A 15 -7.73 -6.73 -0.58
C ALA A 15 -7.55 -5.83 0.64
N LEU A 16 -6.56 -4.93 0.62
CA LEU A 16 -6.30 -3.98 1.70
C LEU A 16 -7.54 -3.11 2.00
N SER A 17 -8.18 -2.58 0.96
CA SER A 17 -9.43 -1.82 1.09
C SER A 17 -10.56 -2.60 1.76
N LYS A 18 -10.65 -3.91 1.48
CA LYS A 18 -11.72 -4.78 2.00
C LYS A 18 -11.45 -5.26 3.42
N GLU A 19 -10.21 -5.60 3.73
CA GLU A 19 -9.84 -6.22 5.01
C GLU A 19 -9.55 -5.18 6.08
N ILE A 20 -8.77 -4.14 5.73
CA ILE A 20 -8.31 -3.14 6.68
C ILE A 20 -9.13 -1.85 6.54
N GLY A 21 -9.38 -1.44 5.30
CA GLY A 21 -10.26 -0.31 4.99
C GLY A 21 -9.76 0.51 3.81
N GLU A 22 -10.71 1.04 3.04
CA GLU A 22 -10.44 1.81 1.82
C GLU A 22 -9.51 3.01 2.06
N LYS A 23 -9.57 3.66 3.23
CA LYS A 23 -8.69 4.78 3.56
C LYS A 23 -7.21 4.41 3.45
N TYR A 24 -6.81 3.20 3.85
CA TYR A 24 -5.41 2.76 3.83
C TYR A 24 -4.94 2.46 2.41
N ALA A 25 -5.82 1.99 1.54
CA ALA A 25 -5.50 1.84 0.13
C ALA A 25 -5.24 3.19 -0.55
N TYR A 26 -6.01 4.22 -0.20
CA TYR A 26 -5.70 5.59 -0.66
C TYR A 26 -4.40 6.12 -0.04
N ASP A 27 -4.14 5.84 1.23
CA ASP A 27 -2.91 6.21 1.93
C ASP A 27 -1.66 5.64 1.25
N VAL A 28 -1.71 4.36 0.86
CA VAL A 28 -0.69 3.72 0.03
C VAL A 28 -0.48 4.53 -1.25
N LEU A 29 -1.53 4.82 -2.01
CA LEU A 29 -1.42 5.56 -3.27
C LEU A 29 -0.80 6.96 -3.04
N GLU A 30 -1.26 7.66 -2.01
CA GLU A 30 -0.78 8.99 -1.63
C GLU A 30 0.70 8.97 -1.21
N SER A 31 1.14 7.94 -0.49
CA SER A 31 2.54 7.74 -0.12
C SER A 31 3.47 7.58 -1.34
N PHE A 32 2.94 7.16 -2.49
CA PHE A 32 3.68 7.13 -3.76
C PHE A 32 3.43 8.38 -4.63
N GLY A 33 2.75 9.40 -4.09
CA GLY A 33 2.44 10.65 -4.79
C GLY A 33 1.43 10.49 -5.92
N VAL A 34 0.66 9.41 -5.92
CA VAL A 34 -0.35 9.14 -6.95
C VAL A 34 -1.75 9.12 -6.35
N LYS A 35 -2.76 9.30 -7.20
CA LYS A 35 -4.18 9.18 -6.80
C LYS A 35 -4.83 7.88 -7.23
N VAL A 36 -4.20 7.17 -8.16
CA VAL A 36 -4.74 5.95 -8.77
C VAL A 36 -3.60 5.00 -9.13
N LEU A 37 -3.85 3.69 -9.00
CA LEU A 37 -2.88 2.64 -9.32
C LEU A 37 -2.33 2.76 -10.75
N SER A 38 -3.16 3.10 -11.75
CA SER A 38 -2.73 3.20 -13.15
C SER A 38 -1.70 4.30 -13.42
N LYS A 39 -1.45 5.19 -12.44
CA LYS A 39 -0.40 6.22 -12.51
C LYS A 39 0.90 5.79 -11.83
N ILE A 40 0.90 4.66 -11.13
CA ILE A 40 2.11 4.11 -10.52
C ILE A 40 2.98 3.50 -11.61
N PRO A 41 4.25 3.92 -11.74
CA PRO A 41 5.18 3.28 -12.64
C PRO A 41 5.47 1.85 -12.17
N GLU A 42 5.66 0.95 -13.13
CA GLU A 42 5.86 -0.48 -12.87
C GLU A 42 7.06 -0.78 -11.96
N GLU A 43 8.08 0.09 -11.95
CA GLU A 43 9.23 -0.01 -11.05
C GLU A 43 8.87 0.15 -9.56
N LEU A 44 7.75 0.81 -9.26
CA LEU A 44 7.27 1.02 -7.89
C LEU A 44 6.27 -0.05 -7.44
N PHE A 45 5.75 -0.89 -8.36
CA PHE A 45 4.88 -2.02 -8.00
C PHE A 45 5.40 -2.90 -6.87
N PRO A 46 6.68 -3.33 -6.84
CA PRO A 46 7.19 -4.09 -5.71
C PRO A 46 7.16 -3.29 -4.40
N LYS A 47 7.50 -1.99 -4.43
CA LYS A 47 7.45 -1.14 -3.23
C LYS A 47 6.04 -0.93 -2.71
N VAL A 48 5.06 -0.80 -3.61
CA VAL A 48 3.64 -0.68 -3.25
C VAL A 48 3.17 -1.94 -2.53
N LEU A 49 3.52 -3.12 -3.05
CA LEU A 49 3.19 -4.38 -2.38
C LEU A 49 3.86 -4.52 -1.02
N GLU A 50 5.13 -4.13 -0.89
CA GLU A 50 5.83 -4.11 0.41
C GLU A 50 5.11 -3.19 1.40
N TYR A 51 4.69 -2.00 0.95
CA TYR A 51 3.98 -1.04 1.80
C TYR A 51 2.61 -1.57 2.26
N ILE A 52 1.84 -2.18 1.34
CA ILE A 52 0.57 -2.85 1.66
C ILE A 52 0.79 -3.96 2.68
N ASN A 53 1.82 -4.79 2.49
CA ASN A 53 2.13 -5.88 3.41
C ASN A 53 2.49 -5.36 4.81
N GLY A 54 3.12 -4.19 4.91
CA GLY A 54 3.36 -3.48 6.17
C GLY A 54 2.06 -3.20 6.96
N PHE A 55 0.98 -2.80 6.29
CA PHE A 55 -0.32 -2.61 6.93
C PHE A 55 -0.90 -3.92 7.46
N TYR A 56 -0.80 -5.01 6.71
CA TYR A 56 -1.25 -6.31 7.18
C TYR A 56 -0.48 -6.78 8.41
N ILE A 57 0.85 -6.66 8.41
CA ILE A 57 1.68 -7.01 9.56
C ILE A 57 1.32 -6.17 10.78
N ALA A 58 1.10 -4.87 10.60
CA ALA A 58 0.66 -3.99 11.68
C ALA A 58 -0.74 -4.37 12.19
N HIS A 59 -1.68 -4.69 11.28
CA HIS A 59 -3.03 -5.11 11.63
C HIS A 59 -3.04 -6.42 12.41
N GLU A 60 -2.29 -7.44 11.95
CA GLU A 60 -2.14 -8.73 12.63
C GLU A 60 -1.50 -8.58 14.02
N ARG A 61 -0.57 -7.62 14.17
CA ARG A 61 0.08 -7.33 15.46
C ARG A 61 -0.75 -6.42 16.38
N GLY A 62 -1.89 -5.92 15.91
CA GLY A 62 -2.69 -4.92 16.63
C GLY A 62 -1.96 -3.58 16.82
N LEU A 63 -0.98 -3.29 15.96
CA LEU A 63 -0.25 -2.03 15.96
C LEU A 63 -1.08 -0.94 15.26
N PRO A 64 -0.91 0.33 15.67
CA PRO A 64 -1.53 1.44 14.96
C PRO A 64 -1.09 1.46 13.50
N LEU A 65 -2.06 1.39 12.59
CA LEU A 65 -1.83 1.40 11.14
C LEU A 65 -1.39 2.79 10.65
N ASP A 66 -1.79 3.84 11.35
CA ASP A 66 -1.31 5.22 11.18
C ASP A 66 0.14 5.43 11.67
N ALA A 67 0.79 4.41 12.27
CA ALA A 67 2.19 4.49 12.68
C ALA A 67 3.16 3.94 11.62
N VAL A 68 2.67 3.53 10.45
CA VAL A 68 3.54 3.36 9.28
C VAL A 68 4.04 4.76 8.94
N PRO A 69 5.35 5.03 9.04
CA PRO A 69 5.86 6.39 9.06
C PRO A 69 5.59 7.07 7.72
N SER A 70 4.63 8.00 7.70
CA SER A 70 4.75 9.20 6.88
C SER A 70 5.95 9.96 7.42
N ASP A 71 7.11 9.79 6.79
CA ASP A 71 8.25 10.68 7.02
C ASP A 71 7.80 12.10 6.65
N GLY A 72 7.51 12.91 7.67
CA GLY A 72 6.82 14.18 7.51
C GLY A 72 6.40 14.83 8.82
N GLU A 73 7.37 14.99 9.74
CA GLU A 73 7.32 15.81 10.96
C GLU A 73 6.87 17.28 10.68
N PRO A 74 6.32 18.00 11.67
CA PRO A 74 7.14 18.56 12.77
C PRO A 74 6.66 18.29 14.21
#